data_AF-A0A2N5KKQ3-F1
#
_entry.id   AF-A0A2N5KKQ3-F1
#
_cell.length_a   1.000
_cell.length_b   1.000
_cell.length_c   1.000
_cell.angle_alpha   90.00
_cell.angle_beta   90.00
_cell.angle_gamma   90.00
#
_symmetry.space_group_name_H-M   'P 1'
#
loop_
_entity.id
_entity.type
_entity.pdbx_description
1 polymer ?
#
loop_
_entity_poly.entity_id
_entity_poly.type
_entity_poly.pdbx_seq_one_letter_code
_entity_poly.pdbx_strand_id
1 'polypeptide(L)'
;MVEGVMGFLRRIGKRPAVVGDGPGFVANRIQMALFREALACVQSGLASPREVDEVVRSSFGFRLPFFGPFIIADMAGLDVYGSIFETLERGLGESFRPPNALRSLVEEGRVGTKSGAGFMEYTDEEREKLLLERDRRYAALNELLGKLPPLEPGPDGDR
;
A
#
# COMPACT_ATOMS: atom_id res chain seq x y z
N MET A 1 1.76 9.04 29.53
CA MET A 1 0.85 9.91 28.76
C MET A 1 0.38 9.24 27.48
N VAL A 2 1.28 8.81 26.57
CA VAL A 2 0.94 8.14 25.30
C VAL A 2 0.06 6.90 25.49
N GLU A 3 0.44 5.99 26.39
CA GLU A 3 -0.33 4.75 26.63
C GLU A 3 -1.77 5.01 27.10
N GLY A 4 -1.98 6.01 27.96
CA GLY A 4 -3.31 6.39 28.43
C GLY A 4 -4.22 6.87 27.30
N VAL A 5 -3.67 7.69 26.38
CA VAL A 5 -4.39 8.15 25.19
C VAL A 5 -4.68 6.99 24.24
N MET A 6 -3.71 6.11 24.01
CA MET A 6 -3.90 4.91 23.18
C MET A 6 -5.01 4.01 23.74
N GLY A 7 -5.03 3.81 25.06
CA GLY A 7 -6.08 3.05 25.76
C GLY A 7 -7.47 3.69 25.61
N PHE A 8 -7.57 5.00 25.82
CA PHE A 8 -8.82 5.74 25.65
C PHE A 8 -9.35 5.63 24.22
N LEU A 9 -8.51 5.90 23.22
CA LEU A 9 -8.89 5.86 21.79
C LEU A 9 -9.38 4.46 21.38
N ARG A 10 -8.72 3.39 21.83
CA ARG A 10 -9.18 2.02 21.58
C ARG A 10 -10.54 1.73 22.22
N ARG A 11 -10.77 2.19 23.46
CA ARG A 11 -12.05 2.01 24.16
C ARG A 11 -13.24 2.66 23.45
N ILE A 12 -13.02 3.75 22.72
CA ILE A 12 -14.06 4.44 21.95
C ILE A 12 -14.09 3.99 20.48
N GLY A 13 -13.49 2.83 20.15
CA GLY A 13 -13.54 2.23 18.82
C GLY A 13 -12.62 2.88 17.78
N LYS A 14 -11.67 3.75 18.18
CA LYS A 14 -10.65 4.29 17.27
C LYS A 14 -9.47 3.33 17.15
N ARG A 15 -8.72 3.46 16.06
CA ARG A 15 -7.51 2.67 15.77
C ARG A 15 -6.28 3.58 15.79
N PRO A 16 -5.74 3.91 16.98
CA PRO A 16 -4.62 4.84 17.08
C PRO A 16 -3.30 4.16 16.70
N ALA A 17 -2.37 4.95 16.17
CA ALA A 17 -0.98 4.57 15.91
C ALA A 17 -0.05 5.62 16.53
N VAL A 18 1.05 5.17 17.13
CA VAL A 18 2.10 6.07 17.63
C VAL A 18 3.03 6.38 16.47
N VAL A 19 3.24 7.66 16.20
CA VAL A 19 4.09 8.14 15.12
C VAL A 19 5.06 9.20 15.65
N GLY A 20 6.23 9.32 15.02
CA GLY A 20 7.12 10.44 15.27
C GLY A 20 6.51 11.77 14.81
N ASP A 21 7.01 12.87 15.38
CA ASP A 21 6.63 14.21 14.97
C ASP A 21 7.42 14.64 13.71
N GLY A 22 6.76 15.38 12.83
CA GLY A 22 7.32 15.88 11.60
C GLY A 22 6.28 16.47 10.65
N PRO A 23 6.68 17.24 9.62
CA PRO A 23 5.76 17.90 8.71
C PRO A 23 4.79 16.92 8.02
N GLY A 24 3.50 17.09 8.31
CA GLY A 24 2.42 16.26 7.77
C GLY A 24 2.22 14.90 8.48
N PHE A 25 2.96 14.62 9.57
CA PHE A 25 2.97 13.31 10.22
C PHE A 25 3.16 12.16 9.21
N VAL A 26 2.70 10.95 9.51
CA VAL A 26 2.82 9.82 8.58
C VAL A 26 1.74 9.85 7.49
N ALA A 27 0.49 10.12 7.87
CA ALA A 27 -0.66 9.99 6.97
C ALA A 27 -0.62 10.98 5.79
N ASN A 28 -0.45 12.29 6.06
CA ASN A 28 -0.46 13.28 4.97
C ASN A 28 0.76 13.12 4.07
N ARG A 29 1.92 12.70 4.62
CA ARG A 29 3.12 12.42 3.80
C ARG A 29 2.88 11.31 2.79
N ILE A 30 2.31 10.18 3.22
CA ILE A 30 2.01 9.06 2.32
C ILE A 30 0.92 9.45 1.31
N GLN A 31 -0.13 10.14 1.75
CA GLN A 31 -1.22 10.58 0.88
C GLN A 31 -0.72 11.56 -0.21
N MET A 32 0.13 12.52 0.16
CA MET A 32 0.69 13.47 -0.81
C MET A 32 1.75 12.84 -1.70
N ALA A 33 2.45 11.79 -1.26
CA ALA A 33 3.36 11.04 -2.14
C ALA A 33 2.58 10.31 -3.25
N LEU A 34 1.47 9.65 -2.92
CA LEU A 34 0.56 9.04 -3.89
C LEU A 34 0.03 10.11 -4.86
N PHE A 35 -0.50 11.22 -4.33
CA PHE A 35 -1.10 12.26 -5.15
C PHE A 35 -0.09 12.97 -6.07
N ARG A 36 1.14 13.18 -5.60
CA ARG A 36 2.22 13.72 -6.43
C ARG A 36 2.51 12.83 -7.63
N GLU A 37 2.54 11.51 -7.45
CA GLU A 37 2.77 10.58 -8.55
C GLU A 37 1.58 10.54 -9.53
N ALA A 38 0.36 10.57 -9.00
CA ALA A 38 -0.85 10.70 -9.82
C ALA A 38 -0.80 11.94 -10.72
N LEU A 39 -0.37 13.09 -10.17
CA LEU A 39 -0.17 14.31 -10.95
C LEU A 39 0.93 14.16 -12.01
N ALA A 40 2.03 13.47 -11.71
CA ALA A 40 3.10 13.23 -12.68
C ALA A 40 2.62 12.37 -13.86
N CYS A 41 1.80 11.34 -13.62
CA CYS A 41 1.16 10.55 -14.67
C CYS A 41 0.25 11.42 -15.56
N VAL A 42 -0.54 12.31 -14.96
CA VAL A 42 -1.42 13.20 -15.72
C VAL A 42 -0.62 14.22 -16.54
N GLN A 43 0.39 14.84 -15.93
CA GLN A 43 1.23 15.86 -16.58
C GLN A 43 2.04 15.32 -17.75
N SER A 44 2.45 14.05 -17.69
CA SER A 44 3.14 13.35 -18.79
C SER A 44 2.20 12.83 -19.87
N GLY A 45 0.89 12.94 -19.68
CA GLY A 45 -0.12 12.42 -20.62
C GLY A 45 -0.28 10.90 -20.57
N LEU A 46 0.22 10.23 -19.52
CA LEU A 46 0.11 8.78 -19.37
C LEU A 46 -1.34 8.32 -19.12
N ALA A 47 -2.12 9.14 -18.42
CA ALA A 47 -3.52 8.89 -18.09
C ALA A 47 -4.23 10.20 -17.73
N SER A 48 -5.54 10.27 -17.97
CA SER A 48 -6.41 11.31 -17.39
C SER A 48 -6.57 11.12 -15.87
N PRO A 49 -6.98 12.16 -15.11
CA PRO A 49 -7.28 12.00 -13.68
C PRO A 49 -8.28 10.88 -13.39
N ARG A 50 -9.29 10.71 -14.26
CA ARG A 50 -10.31 9.66 -14.12
C ARG A 50 -9.73 8.27 -14.30
N GLU A 51 -8.86 8.08 -15.28
CA GLU A 51 -8.19 6.80 -15.50
C GLU A 51 -7.23 6.47 -14.35
N VAL A 52 -6.54 7.46 -13.79
CA VAL A 52 -5.71 7.27 -12.58
C VAL A 52 -6.58 6.81 -11.40
N ASP A 53 -7.71 7.46 -11.14
CA ASP A 53 -8.63 7.06 -10.07
C ASP A 53 -9.15 5.63 -10.27
N GLU A 54 -9.50 5.25 -11.50
CA GLU A 54 -9.97 3.91 -11.82
C GLU A 54 -8.87 2.87 -11.63
N VAL A 55 -7.65 3.13 -12.12
CA VAL A 55 -6.49 2.27 -11.91
C VAL A 55 -6.23 2.09 -10.43
N VAL A 56 -6.16 3.17 -9.65
CA VAL A 56 -5.90 3.07 -8.21
C VAL A 56 -6.98 2.26 -7.52
N ARG A 57 -8.26 2.53 -7.79
CA ARG A 57 -9.39 1.85 -7.14
C ARG A 57 -9.43 0.35 -7.48
N SER A 58 -9.26 0.00 -8.76
CA SER A 58 -9.40 -1.37 -9.27
C SER A 58 -8.15 -2.24 -9.08
N SER A 59 -6.95 -1.64 -8.93
CA SER A 59 -5.70 -2.40 -8.85
C SER A 59 -5.17 -2.57 -7.43
N PHE A 60 -4.57 -1.55 -6.81
CA PHE A 60 -3.92 -1.69 -5.51
C PHE A 60 -4.63 -0.96 -4.38
N GLY A 61 -5.58 -0.08 -4.68
CA GLY A 61 -6.35 0.68 -3.69
C GLY A 61 -7.32 -0.21 -2.91
N PHE A 62 -7.97 -1.17 -3.57
CA PHE A 62 -8.96 -2.05 -2.93
C PHE A 62 -8.40 -2.86 -1.73
N ARG A 63 -7.09 -3.15 -1.73
CA ARG A 63 -6.43 -3.94 -0.68
C ARG A 63 -5.99 -3.13 0.54
N LEU A 64 -5.90 -1.81 0.44
CA LEU A 64 -5.39 -0.92 1.52
C LEU A 64 -6.23 -0.90 2.81
N PRO A 65 -7.56 -1.11 2.80
CA PRO A 65 -8.34 -1.20 4.05
C PRO A 65 -7.93 -2.36 4.97
N PHE A 66 -7.28 -3.38 4.42
CA PHE A 66 -6.90 -4.60 5.14
C PHE A 66 -5.39 -4.70 5.33
N PHE A 67 -4.63 -4.33 4.30
CA PHE A 67 -3.21 -4.61 4.21
C PHE A 67 -2.43 -3.37 3.81
N GLY A 68 -1.62 -2.87 4.74
CA GLY A 68 -0.71 -1.75 4.51
C GLY A 68 0.45 -2.09 3.56
N PRO A 69 1.30 -1.10 3.24
CA PRO A 69 2.34 -1.27 2.22
C PRO A 69 3.37 -2.35 2.56
N PHE A 70 3.82 -2.45 3.83
CA PHE A 70 4.85 -3.41 4.23
C PHE A 70 4.38 -4.85 4.17
N ILE A 71 3.19 -5.17 4.69
CA ILE A 71 2.67 -6.55 4.64
C ILE A 71 2.38 -7.01 3.21
N ILE A 72 1.97 -6.08 2.34
CA ILE A 72 1.78 -6.41 0.92
C ILE A 72 3.13 -6.63 0.24
N ALA A 73 4.14 -5.82 0.54
CA ALA A 73 5.49 -6.03 0.00
C ALA A 73 6.05 -7.40 0.43
N ASP A 74 5.90 -7.78 1.69
CA ASP A 74 6.32 -9.10 2.19
C ASP A 74 5.49 -10.24 1.57
N MET A 75 4.20 -10.05 1.29
CA MET A 75 3.39 -11.06 0.58
C MET A 75 3.75 -11.19 -0.90
N ALA A 76 4.06 -10.09 -1.57
CA ALA A 76 4.38 -10.07 -3.00
C ALA A 76 5.81 -10.53 -3.28
N GLY A 77 6.75 -10.25 -2.37
CA GLY A 77 8.17 -10.53 -2.52
C GLY A 77 8.99 -9.25 -2.58
N LEU A 78 9.94 -9.10 -1.65
CA LEU A 78 10.80 -7.91 -1.61
C LEU A 78 11.80 -7.84 -2.78
N ASP A 79 12.19 -8.99 -3.32
CA ASP A 79 12.97 -9.12 -4.55
C ASP A 79 12.21 -8.57 -5.77
N VAL A 80 10.91 -8.85 -5.87
CA VAL A 80 10.04 -8.28 -6.90
C VAL A 80 9.97 -6.77 -6.74
N TYR A 81 9.75 -6.26 -5.53
CA TYR A 81 9.75 -4.83 -5.25
C TYR A 81 11.10 -4.17 -5.62
N GLY A 82 12.22 -4.82 -5.30
CA GLY A 82 13.55 -4.35 -5.69
C GLY A 82 13.69 -4.20 -7.21
N SER A 83 13.29 -5.21 -7.97
CA SER A 83 13.34 -5.16 -9.45
C SER A 83 12.43 -4.09 -10.06
N ILE A 84 11.27 -3.83 -9.43
CA ILE A 84 10.36 -2.74 -9.84
C ILE A 84 11.02 -1.39 -9.58
N PHE A 85 11.62 -1.17 -8.41
CA PHE A 85 12.35 0.06 -8.12
C PHE A 85 13.49 0.30 -9.12
N GLU A 86 14.30 -0.71 -9.44
CA GLU A 86 15.37 -0.57 -10.44
C GLU A 86 14.83 -0.21 -11.83
N THR A 87 13.68 -0.77 -12.21
CA THR A 87 13.02 -0.45 -13.47
C THR A 87 12.53 0.99 -13.49
N LEU A 88 11.91 1.45 -12.41
CA LEU A 88 11.44 2.81 -12.26
C LEU A 88 12.60 3.81 -12.13
N GLU A 89 13.73 3.46 -11.49
CA GLU A 89 14.92 4.30 -11.43
C GLU A 89 15.49 4.56 -12.83
N ARG A 90 15.58 3.52 -13.67
CA ARG A 90 16.04 3.66 -15.06
C ARG A 90 15.11 4.56 -15.90
N GLY A 91 13.81 4.53 -15.65
CA GLY A 91 12.81 5.27 -16.43
C GLY A 91 12.51 6.68 -15.92
N LEU A 92 12.51 6.88 -14.59
CA LEU A 92 12.00 8.06 -13.90
C LEU A 92 13.07 8.75 -13.03
N GLY A 93 14.25 8.15 -12.89
CA GLY A 93 15.41 8.74 -12.22
C GLY A 93 15.57 8.37 -10.74
N GLU A 94 16.54 9.03 -10.09
CA GLU A 94 17.07 8.64 -8.78
C GLU A 94 16.03 8.62 -7.64
N SER A 95 14.90 9.31 -7.78
CA SER A 95 13.83 9.28 -6.77
C SER A 95 13.20 7.89 -6.60
N PHE A 96 13.37 7.01 -7.60
CA PHE A 96 12.94 5.62 -7.58
C PHE A 96 14.08 4.64 -7.29
N ARG A 97 15.25 5.13 -6.86
CA ARG A 97 16.34 4.25 -6.40
C ARG A 97 15.84 3.33 -5.29
N PRO A 98 16.10 2.00 -5.36
CA PRO A 98 15.72 1.08 -4.30
C PRO A 98 16.21 1.57 -2.92
N PRO A 99 15.36 1.63 -1.90
CA PRO A 99 15.79 2.02 -0.56
C PRO A 99 16.83 1.04 0.02
N ASN A 100 17.80 1.54 0.79
CA ASN A 100 18.83 0.70 1.44
C ASN A 100 18.20 -0.45 2.26
N ALA A 101 17.17 -0.14 3.06
CA ALA A 101 16.49 -1.14 3.88
C ALA A 101 15.88 -2.28 3.06
N LEU A 102 15.37 -1.98 1.86
CA LEU A 102 14.85 -3.01 0.96
C LEU A 102 15.99 -3.85 0.37
N ARG A 103 17.07 -3.21 -0.09
CA ARG A 103 18.24 -3.92 -0.64
C ARG A 103 18.86 -4.89 0.36
N SER A 104 19.09 -4.44 1.58
CA SER A 104 19.69 -5.29 2.62
C SER A 104 18.85 -6.53 2.91
N LEU A 105 17.51 -6.39 2.99
CA LEU A 105 16.63 -7.54 3.17
C LEU A 105 16.70 -8.53 2.00
N VAL A 106 16.77 -8.04 0.76
CA VAL A 106 16.90 -8.89 -0.43
C VAL A 106 18.26 -9.61 -0.46
N GLU A 107 19.35 -8.90 -0.16
CA GLU A 107 20.71 -9.46 -0.08
C GLU A 107 20.85 -10.52 1.02
N GLU A 108 20.13 -10.35 2.13
CA GLU A 108 20.04 -11.33 3.23
C GLU A 108 19.12 -12.52 2.90
N GLY A 109 18.46 -12.54 1.74
CA GLY A 109 17.48 -13.58 1.37
C GLY A 109 16.15 -13.48 2.12
N ARG A 110 15.92 -12.38 2.84
CA ARG A 110 14.68 -12.06 3.57
C ARG A 110 13.68 -11.39 2.64
N VAL A 111 13.15 -12.18 1.72
CA VAL A 111 12.30 -11.73 0.62
C VAL A 111 10.79 -11.78 0.92
N GLY A 112 10.41 -11.79 2.20
CA GLY A 112 9.03 -11.73 2.68
C GLY A 112 8.48 -13.08 3.13
N THR A 113 7.17 -13.27 2.97
CA THR A 113 6.45 -14.45 3.44
C THR A 113 7.03 -15.75 2.87
N LYS A 114 7.42 -15.81 1.60
CA LYS A 114 7.98 -17.02 0.97
C LYS A 114 9.30 -17.52 1.60
N SER A 115 10.04 -16.64 2.27
CA SER A 115 11.28 -16.96 2.98
C SER A 115 11.12 -16.97 4.51
N GLY A 116 9.90 -16.78 5.03
CA GLY A 116 9.63 -16.68 6.47
C GLY A 116 10.01 -15.34 7.10
N ALA A 117 10.62 -14.42 6.34
CA ALA A 117 11.08 -13.13 6.84
C ALA A 117 11.21 -12.09 5.73
N GLY A 118 10.81 -10.85 6.04
CA GLY A 118 10.99 -9.64 5.23
C GLY A 118 11.10 -8.43 6.17
N PHE A 119 10.25 -7.42 5.98
CA PHE A 119 10.09 -6.35 6.96
C PHE A 119 9.50 -6.85 8.30
N MET A 120 8.78 -7.97 8.26
CA MET A 120 8.33 -8.72 9.43
C MET A 120 8.89 -10.14 9.42
N GLU A 121 8.92 -10.77 10.60
CA GLU A 121 9.19 -12.20 10.76
C GLU A 121 7.87 -12.97 10.75
N TYR A 122 7.89 -14.20 10.24
CA TYR A 122 6.70 -15.03 10.10
C TYR A 122 6.98 -16.48 10.48
N THR A 123 6.22 -17.02 11.45
CA THR A 123 6.14 -18.47 11.62
C THR A 123 5.35 -19.11 10.47
N ASP A 124 5.47 -20.43 10.30
CA ASP A 124 4.70 -21.18 9.31
C ASP A 124 3.19 -20.96 9.48
N GLU A 125 2.70 -20.98 10.73
CA GLU A 125 1.29 -20.76 11.04
C GLU A 125 0.83 -19.32 10.75
N GLU A 126 1.68 -18.32 11.02
CA GLU A 126 1.36 -16.92 10.73
C GLU A 126 1.24 -16.67 9.22
N ARG A 127 2.08 -17.30 8.41
CA ARG A 127 2.00 -17.21 6.95
C ARG A 127 0.72 -17.82 6.41
N GLU A 128 0.40 -19.04 6.84
CA GLU A 128 -0.82 -19.73 6.40
C GLU A 128 -2.07 -18.90 6.76
N LYS A 129 -2.12 -18.41 8.00
CA LYS A 129 -3.21 -17.56 8.47
C LYS A 129 -3.31 -16.26 7.68
N LEU A 130 -2.18 -15.63 7.36
CA LEU A 130 -2.15 -14.38 6.59
C LEU A 130 -2.71 -14.58 5.18
N LEU A 131 -2.30 -15.66 4.49
CA LEU A 131 -2.80 -15.98 3.15
C LEU A 131 -4.30 -16.28 3.15
N LEU A 132 -4.76 -17.08 4.12
CA LEU A 132 -6.18 -17.39 4.28
C LEU A 132 -7.00 -16.12 4.54
N GLU A 133 -6.53 -15.24 5.43
CA GLU A 133 -7.21 -14.00 5.75
C GLU A 133 -7.22 -13.04 4.55
N ARG A 134 -6.14 -12.96 3.78
CA ARG A 134 -6.09 -12.19 2.53
C ARG A 134 -7.18 -12.62 1.57
N ASP A 135 -7.25 -13.92 1.27
CA ASP A 135 -8.19 -14.45 0.30
C ASP A 135 -9.63 -14.24 0.77
N ARG A 136 -9.90 -14.45 2.06
CA ARG A 136 -11.20 -14.17 2.67
C ARG A 136 -11.60 -12.69 2.57
N ARG A 137 -10.68 -11.76 2.86
CA ARG A 137 -10.95 -10.32 2.81
C ARG A 137 -11.18 -9.83 1.38
N TYR A 138 -10.40 -10.32 0.44
CA TYR A 138 -10.55 -9.98 -0.98
C TYR A 138 -11.88 -10.50 -1.54
N ALA A 139 -12.24 -11.76 -1.23
CA ALA A 139 -13.53 -12.31 -1.63
C ALA A 139 -14.70 -11.51 -1.05
N ALA A 140 -14.66 -11.19 0.25
CA ALA A 140 -15.71 -10.43 0.91
C ALA A 140 -15.87 -9.00 0.35
N LEU A 141 -14.74 -8.31 0.08
CA LEU A 141 -14.80 -6.98 -0.52
C LEU A 141 -15.30 -7.04 -1.97
N ASN A 142 -14.86 -8.02 -2.75
CA ASN A 142 -15.32 -8.19 -4.13
C ASN A 142 -16.83 -8.48 -4.19
N GLU A 143 -17.35 -9.31 -3.29
CA GLU A 143 -18.78 -9.55 -3.15
C GLU A 143 -19.55 -8.26 -2.80
N LEU A 144 -19.01 -7.45 -1.87
CA LEU A 144 -19.61 -6.16 -1.52
C LEU A 144 -19.61 -5.20 -2.72
N LEU A 145 -18.49 -5.07 -3.42
CA LEU A 145 -18.36 -4.20 -4.59
C LEU A 145 -19.33 -4.63 -5.70
N GLY A 146 -19.53 -5.93 -5.92
CA GLY A 146 -20.50 -6.45 -6.89
C GLY A 146 -21.98 -6.18 -6.53
N LYS A 147 -22.27 -5.85 -5.26
CA LYS A 147 -23.63 -5.47 -4.80
C LYS A 147 -23.87 -3.96 -4.87
N LEU A 148 -22.81 -3.16 -4.96
CA LEU A 148 -22.91 -1.71 -5.03
C LEU A 148 -23.15 -1.31 -6.49
N PRO A 149 -23.99 -0.28 -6.75
CA PRO A 149 -24.08 0.28 -8.09
C PRO A 149 -22.70 0.82 -8.51
N PRO A 150 -22.38 0.82 -9.81
CA PRO A 150 -21.20 1.50 -10.32
C PRO A 150 -21.18 2.93 -9.80
N LEU A 151 -19.99 3.42 -9.42
CA LEU A 151 -19.85 4.85 -9.13
C LEU A 151 -20.20 5.62 -10.40
N GLU A 152 -21.18 6.52 -10.30
CA GLU A 152 -21.50 7.40 -11.40
C GLU A 152 -20.25 8.20 -11.79
N PRO A 153 -20.01 8.43 -13.09
CA PRO A 153 -18.96 9.35 -13.48
C PRO A 153 -19.20 10.69 -12.78
N GLY A 154 -18.16 11.23 -12.14
CA GLY A 154 -18.21 12.57 -11.55
C GLY A 154 -18.58 13.63 -12.59
N PRO A 155 -18.90 14.86 -12.16
CA PRO A 155 -19.27 15.94 -13.07
C PRO A 155 -18.08 16.29 -13.95
N ASP A 156 -18.06 15.73 -15.16
CA ASP A 156 -17.48 16.20 -16.42
C ASP A 156 -17.41 15.01 -17.39
N GLY A 157 -18.59 14.69 -17.96
CA GLY A 157 -18.66 14.02 -19.26
C GLY A 157 -18.65 15.11 -20.32
N ASP A 158 -17.83 14.92 -21.37
CA ASP A 158 -17.55 15.85 -22.47
C ASP A 158 -16.55 16.98 -22.18
N ARG A 159 -15.26 16.64 -22.05
CA ARG A 159 -14.17 17.29 -22.82
C ARG A 159 -13.05 16.32 -23.13
#